data_AF-A0A0J9YC65-F1
#
_entry.id   AF-A0A0J9YC65-F1
#
_cell.length_a   1.000
_cell.length_b   1.000
_cell.length_c   1.000
_cell.angle_alpha   90.00
_cell.angle_beta   90.00
_cell.angle_gamma   90.00
#
_symmetry.space_group_name_H-M   'P 1'
#
loop_
_entity.id
_entity.type
_entity.pdbx_description
1 polymer ?
#
loop_
_entity_poly.entity_id
_entity_poly.type
_entity_poly.pdbx_seq_one_letter_code
_entity_poly.pdbx_strand_id
1 'polypeptide(L)'
;MYWIRYVITYRKIIAYIVLFLFFCNLILITRFIDWHLPLRLANNLQNTDWIDNEGIDQSQIIVNKFSSCELLSESLTMNALSRMKTEECRTKARNIVCNINQLIPDSLPNTCPKYDDKLRGYYMGCFKDSLNSRLLNGHYYIFRNNSPLYCVNMCLRAGYHFAAVEYHDECFCGDTLTNPVSLPNISCEQYHCNDNDNNLFCGGYNAAAIYRTGVI
;
A
#
# COMPACT_ATOMS: atom_id res chain seq x y z
N MET A 1 48.95 18.16 42.17
CA MET A 1 47.64 18.88 42.13
C MET A 1 47.32 19.59 40.80
N TYR A 2 48.26 19.79 39.87
CA TYR A 2 48.00 20.51 38.60
C TYR A 2 47.40 19.65 37.47
N TRP A 3 47.72 18.36 37.41
CA TRP A 3 47.23 17.45 36.35
C TRP A 3 45.71 17.16 36.40
N ILE A 4 45.14 17.05 37.60
CA ILE A 4 43.70 16.78 37.79
C ILE A 4 42.85 17.97 37.31
N ARG A 5 43.31 19.20 37.55
CA ARG A 5 42.65 20.41 37.05
C ARG A 5 42.67 20.49 35.52
N TYR A 6 43.77 20.08 34.89
CA TYR A 6 43.91 20.09 33.42
C TYR A 6 42.94 19.13 32.72
N VAL A 7 42.79 17.91 33.25
CA VAL A 7 41.87 16.89 32.71
C VAL A 7 40.40 17.29 32.86
N ILE A 8 40.04 17.96 33.97
CA ILE A 8 38.67 18.47 34.19
C ILE A 8 38.35 19.61 33.23
N THR A 9 39.29 20.53 32.99
CA THR A 9 39.12 21.63 32.04
C THR A 9 38.98 21.11 30.61
N TYR A 10 39.78 20.10 30.23
CA TYR A 10 39.72 19.50 28.89
C TYR A 10 38.40 18.76 28.62
N ARG A 11 37.86 18.03 29.61
CA ARG A 11 36.53 17.38 29.51
C ARG A 11 35.40 18.39 29.33
N LYS A 12 35.47 19.54 30.02
CA LYS A 12 34.47 20.61 29.85
C LYS A 12 34.53 21.22 28.45
N ILE A 13 35.72 21.45 27.91
CA ILE A 13 35.91 22.00 26.56
C ILE A 13 35.31 21.05 25.50
N ILE A 14 35.57 19.75 25.59
CA ILE A 14 34.98 18.76 24.66
C ILE A 14 33.45 18.76 24.77
N ALA A 15 32.89 18.80 25.98
CA ALA A 15 31.45 18.85 26.16
C ALA A 15 30.82 20.10 25.52
N TYR A 16 31.47 21.27 25.65
CA TYR A 16 31.00 22.50 25.00
C TYR A 16 31.08 22.43 23.48
N ILE A 17 32.13 21.83 22.91
CA ILE A 17 32.26 21.65 21.46
C ILE A 17 31.16 20.72 20.93
N VAL A 18 30.90 19.60 21.60
CA VAL A 18 29.84 18.66 21.19
C VAL A 18 28.46 19.29 21.27
N LEU A 19 28.16 20.04 22.34
CA LEU A 19 26.90 20.78 22.48
C LEU A 19 26.76 21.85 21.38
N PHE A 20 27.82 22.60 21.10
CA PHE A 20 27.82 23.61 20.04
C PHE A 20 27.52 22.99 18.66
N LEU A 21 28.18 21.88 18.31
CA LEU A 21 27.95 21.17 17.05
C LEU A 21 26.53 20.58 16.97
N PHE A 22 25.96 20.12 18.08
CA PHE A 22 24.57 19.66 18.14
C PHE A 22 23.58 20.80 17.83
N PHE A 23 23.76 21.97 18.46
CA PHE A 23 22.91 23.14 18.19
C PHE A 23 23.08 23.69 16.78
N CYS A 24 24.30 23.72 16.24
CA CYS A 24 24.54 24.08 14.83
C CYS A 24 23.79 23.14 13.87
N ASN A 25 23.82 21.83 14.11
CA ASN A 25 23.05 20.88 13.30
C ASN A 25 21.54 21.09 13.41
N LEU A 26 21.03 21.37 14.62
CA LEU A 26 19.61 21.67 14.81
C LEU A 26 19.16 22.93 14.05
N ILE A 27 20.01 23.97 14.02
CA ILE A 27 19.76 25.19 13.26
C ILE A 27 19.77 24.92 11.74
N LEU A 28 20.69 24.07 11.26
CA LEU A 28 20.72 23.68 9.85
C LEU A 28 19.48 22.85 9.45
N ILE A 29 19.05 21.92 10.31
CA ILE A 29 17.84 21.11 10.08
C ILE A 29 16.59 21.98 10.07
N THR A 30 16.43 22.91 11.02
CA THR A 30 15.27 23.82 11.06
C THR A 30 15.22 24.72 9.83
N ARG A 31 16.35 25.29 9.40
CA ARG A 31 16.44 26.06 8.15
C ARG A 31 16.15 25.23 6.90
N PHE A 32 16.55 23.96 6.88
CA PHE A 32 16.28 23.03 5.79
C PHE A 32 14.78 22.65 5.73
N ILE A 33 14.14 22.42 6.89
CA ILE A 33 12.70 22.17 6.98
C ILE A 33 11.92 23.41 6.53
N ASP A 34 12.29 24.61 6.99
CA ASP A 34 11.65 25.87 6.57
C ASP A 34 11.82 26.16 5.07
N TRP A 35 12.95 25.75 4.47
CA TRP A 35 13.21 25.89 3.04
C TRP A 35 12.38 24.91 2.19
N HIS A 36 12.14 23.69 2.70
CA HIS A 36 11.41 22.65 1.97
C HIS A 36 9.92 22.54 2.32
N LEU A 37 9.45 23.28 3.32
CA LEU A 37 8.04 23.40 3.65
C LEU A 37 7.52 24.75 3.16
N PRO A 38 7.13 24.90 1.88
CA PRO A 38 6.43 26.10 1.47
C PRO A 38 5.16 26.22 2.32
N LEU A 39 5.00 27.39 2.95
CA LEU A 39 3.77 27.86 3.59
C LEU A 39 2.57 27.65 2.65
N ARG A 40 1.97 26.46 2.70
CA ARG A 40 0.72 26.07 2.03
C ARG A 40 -0.44 25.99 3.02
N LEU A 41 -0.47 26.88 4.01
CA LEU A 41 -1.57 26.93 4.99
C LEU A 41 -2.11 28.35 5.28
N ALA A 42 -1.85 29.35 4.44
CA ALA A 42 -2.34 30.71 4.70
C ALA A 42 -3.13 31.40 3.56
N ASN A 43 -3.23 30.82 2.35
CA ASN A 43 -3.84 31.53 1.21
C ASN A 43 -5.19 31.00 0.71
N ASN A 44 -5.85 30.05 1.41
CA ASN A 44 -7.16 29.53 0.99
C ASN A 44 -8.29 29.68 2.04
N LEU A 45 -8.12 30.54 3.06
CA LEU A 45 -9.18 30.79 4.06
C LEU A 45 -9.75 32.22 4.02
N GLN A 46 -9.61 32.91 2.90
CA GLN A 46 -10.24 34.22 2.67
C GLN A 46 -10.74 34.34 1.23
N ASN A 47 -11.69 33.46 0.87
CA ASN A 47 -12.72 33.74 -0.13
C ASN A 47 -13.67 32.55 -0.17
N THR A 48 -14.67 32.58 0.70
CA THR A 48 -15.99 32.02 0.47
C THR A 48 -16.89 32.65 1.53
N ASP A 49 -17.50 33.77 1.15
CA ASP A 49 -18.75 34.18 1.76
C ASP A 49 -19.73 33.01 1.57
N TRP A 50 -20.26 32.50 2.68
CA TRP A 50 -21.34 31.52 2.68
C TRP A 50 -22.61 32.27 2.27
N ILE A 51 -22.92 32.23 0.96
CA ILE A 51 -24.25 32.58 0.47
C ILE A 51 -25.11 31.32 0.64
N ASP A 52 -25.95 31.33 1.66
CA ASP A 52 -27.05 30.38 1.81
C ASP A 52 -28.04 30.61 0.67
N ASN A 53 -28.04 29.74 -0.34
CA ASN A 53 -29.11 29.67 -1.32
C ASN A 53 -29.70 28.27 -1.34
N GLU A 54 -30.95 28.23 -0.84
CA GLU A 54 -31.89 27.14 -1.00
C GLU A 54 -32.05 26.75 -2.48
N GLY A 55 -32.09 25.44 -2.74
CA GLY A 55 -32.65 24.84 -3.95
C GLY A 55 -31.82 24.98 -5.24
N ILE A 56 -30.91 24.01 -5.48
CA ILE A 56 -30.43 23.72 -6.84
C ILE A 56 -30.49 22.20 -7.07
N ASP A 57 -31.26 21.85 -8.08
CA ASP A 57 -31.54 20.52 -8.63
C ASP A 57 -30.24 19.76 -9.01
N GLN A 58 -30.14 18.50 -8.58
CA GLN A 58 -29.00 17.60 -8.82
C GLN A 58 -28.99 17.04 -10.25
N SER A 59 -28.96 17.92 -11.25
CA SER A 59 -28.63 17.51 -12.61
C SER A 59 -27.60 18.46 -13.18
N GLN A 60 -26.46 17.91 -13.63
CA GLN A 60 -25.33 18.57 -14.28
C GLN A 60 -24.17 19.08 -13.41
N ILE A 61 -23.52 18.17 -12.67
CA ILE A 61 -22.05 18.23 -12.63
C ILE A 61 -21.57 17.63 -13.95
N ILE A 62 -21.30 18.49 -14.92
CA ILE A 62 -20.61 18.09 -16.15
C ILE A 62 -19.17 17.76 -15.75
N VAL A 63 -18.92 16.52 -15.35
CA VAL A 63 -17.58 15.94 -15.52
C VAL A 63 -17.43 15.86 -17.04
N ASN A 64 -16.72 16.83 -17.63
CA ASN A 64 -16.45 16.83 -19.05
C ASN A 64 -15.85 15.46 -19.40
N LYS A 65 -16.64 14.66 -20.09
CA LYS A 65 -16.25 13.37 -20.65
C LYS A 65 -15.17 13.67 -21.68
N PHE A 66 -13.93 13.75 -21.22
CA PHE A 66 -12.78 13.98 -22.09
C PHE A 66 -12.75 12.85 -23.10
N SER A 67 -12.90 13.22 -24.36
CA SER A 67 -12.87 12.26 -25.44
C SER A 67 -11.43 11.78 -25.62
N SER A 68 -11.30 10.50 -25.99
CA SER A 68 -10.15 9.89 -26.67
C SER A 68 -8.91 10.80 -26.86
N CYS A 69 -7.81 10.46 -26.16
CA CYS A 69 -6.47 11.07 -26.31
C CYS A 69 -6.31 12.58 -26.07
N GLU A 70 -7.34 13.31 -25.65
CA GLU A 70 -7.27 14.78 -25.47
C GLU A 70 -6.19 15.20 -24.44
N LEU A 71 -5.93 14.36 -23.44
CA LEU A 71 -4.84 14.52 -22.48
C LEU A 71 -3.43 14.50 -23.09
N LEU A 72 -3.26 13.96 -24.31
CA LEU A 72 -2.01 14.04 -25.06
C LEU A 72 -1.72 15.45 -25.57
N SER A 73 -2.68 16.37 -25.52
CA SER A 73 -2.45 17.79 -25.81
C SER A 73 -1.89 18.57 -24.62
N GLU A 74 -1.95 17.99 -23.41
CA GLU A 74 -1.41 18.65 -22.23
C GLU A 74 0.13 18.66 -22.23
N SER A 75 0.68 19.81 -21.84
CA SER A 75 2.13 20.01 -21.76
C SER A 75 2.79 19.05 -20.78
N LEU A 76 2.13 18.71 -19.67
CA LEU A 76 2.62 17.74 -18.69
C LEU A 76 2.73 16.34 -19.29
N THR A 77 1.68 15.88 -19.96
CA THR A 77 1.64 14.56 -20.62
C THR A 77 2.69 14.46 -21.71
N MET A 78 2.82 15.49 -22.56
CA MET A 78 3.79 15.51 -23.65
C MET A 78 5.23 15.56 -23.13
N ASN A 79 5.49 16.34 -22.08
CA ASN A 79 6.81 16.37 -21.42
C ASN A 79 7.15 15.03 -20.76
N ALA A 80 6.17 14.33 -20.20
CA ALA A 80 6.39 13.00 -19.64
C ALA A 80 6.73 11.98 -20.74
N LEU A 81 6.00 12.00 -21.86
CA LEU A 81 6.22 11.09 -22.99
C LEU A 81 7.55 11.35 -23.71
N SER A 82 7.96 12.61 -23.86
CA SER A 82 9.22 12.97 -24.53
C SER A 82 10.46 12.51 -23.76
N ARG A 83 10.35 12.40 -22.42
CA ARG A 83 11.41 11.90 -21.54
C ARG A 83 11.56 10.36 -21.55
N MET A 84 10.63 9.63 -22.17
CA MET A 84 10.71 8.17 -22.25
C MET A 84 11.78 7.74 -23.26
N LYS A 85 12.63 6.79 -22.84
CA LYS A 85 13.84 6.33 -23.57
C LYS A 85 13.53 5.47 -24.80
N THR A 86 12.48 4.64 -24.75
CA THR A 86 12.15 3.70 -25.83
C THR A 86 10.79 4.03 -26.45
N GLU A 87 10.70 3.86 -27.77
CA GLU A 87 9.47 4.14 -28.51
C GLU A 87 8.34 3.18 -28.13
N GLU A 88 8.69 1.94 -27.77
CA GLU A 88 7.75 0.96 -27.24
C GLU A 88 7.09 1.43 -25.93
N CYS A 89 7.90 1.89 -24.97
CA CYS A 89 7.40 2.42 -23.69
C CYS A 89 6.52 3.66 -23.92
N ARG A 90 6.96 4.56 -24.81
CA ARG A 90 6.20 5.77 -25.18
C ARG A 90 4.87 5.47 -25.83
N THR A 91 4.80 4.42 -26.65
CA THR A 91 3.56 3.99 -27.34
C THR A 91 2.58 3.34 -26.36
N LYS A 92 3.07 2.46 -25.49
CA LYS A 92 2.27 1.86 -24.42
C LYS A 92 1.70 2.92 -23.48
N ALA A 93 2.52 3.88 -23.05
CA ALA A 93 2.09 4.98 -22.20
C ALA A 93 1.02 5.86 -22.87
N ARG A 94 1.18 6.20 -24.16
CA ARG A 94 0.15 6.92 -24.93
C ARG A 94 -1.18 6.18 -24.92
N ASN A 95 -1.17 4.87 -25.18
CA ASN A 95 -2.39 4.06 -25.20
C ASN A 95 -3.11 4.04 -23.84
N ILE A 96 -2.35 3.98 -22.74
CA ILE A 96 -2.91 4.07 -21.38
C ILE A 96 -3.58 5.42 -21.16
N VAL A 97 -2.90 6.53 -21.46
CA VAL A 97 -3.44 7.88 -21.29
C VAL A 97 -4.71 8.08 -22.10
N CYS A 98 -4.75 7.59 -23.34
CA CYS A 98 -5.92 7.68 -24.20
C CYS A 98 -7.14 6.91 -23.68
N ASN A 99 -6.91 5.87 -22.86
CA ASN A 99 -7.96 5.00 -22.33
C ASN A 99 -8.15 5.19 -20.81
N ILE A 100 -7.65 6.27 -20.23
CA ILE A 100 -7.63 6.44 -18.77
C ILE A 100 -9.04 6.40 -18.15
N ASN A 101 -10.05 6.92 -18.84
CA ASN A 101 -11.45 6.91 -18.40
C ASN A 101 -12.07 5.50 -18.37
N GLN A 102 -11.47 4.53 -19.08
CA GLN A 102 -11.88 3.12 -18.99
C GLN A 102 -11.12 2.37 -17.89
N LEU A 103 -9.95 2.88 -17.50
CA LEU A 103 -9.07 2.24 -16.53
C LEU A 103 -9.37 2.70 -15.10
N ILE A 104 -9.94 3.89 -14.93
CA ILE A 104 -10.28 4.47 -13.63
C ILE A 104 -11.79 4.72 -13.61
N PRO A 105 -12.54 4.12 -12.69
CA PRO A 105 -13.96 4.38 -12.58
C PRO A 105 -14.21 5.82 -12.09
N ASP A 106 -15.18 6.50 -12.70
CA ASP A 106 -15.56 7.89 -12.34
C ASP A 106 -16.08 8.01 -10.91
N SER A 107 -16.61 6.91 -10.37
CA SER A 107 -17.04 6.82 -8.98
C SER A 107 -16.65 5.46 -8.40
N LEU A 108 -16.17 5.49 -7.16
CA LEU A 108 -16.03 4.30 -6.35
C LEU A 108 -17.34 4.07 -5.59
N PRO A 109 -17.76 2.80 -5.39
CA PRO A 109 -18.90 2.52 -4.54
C PRO A 109 -18.67 3.11 -3.14
N ASN A 110 -19.62 3.93 -2.68
CA ASN A 110 -19.60 4.55 -1.34
C ASN A 110 -20.18 3.62 -0.25
N THR A 111 -20.31 2.33 -0.56
CA THR A 111 -20.78 1.30 0.36
C THR A 111 -19.59 0.49 0.85
N CYS A 112 -19.43 0.37 2.16
CA CYS A 112 -18.51 -0.61 2.72
C CYS A 112 -19.08 -2.01 2.46
N PRO A 113 -18.27 -2.98 2.02
CA PRO A 113 -18.69 -4.37 2.01
C PRO A 113 -19.05 -4.78 3.44
N LYS A 114 -20.00 -5.70 3.59
CA LYS A 114 -20.42 -6.11 4.92
C LYS A 114 -19.26 -6.86 5.57
N TYR A 115 -19.19 -6.83 6.88
CA TYR A 115 -18.12 -7.48 7.63
C TYR A 115 -18.71 -8.30 8.78
N ASP A 116 -18.29 -9.56 8.87
CA ASP A 116 -18.56 -10.44 10.00
C ASP A 116 -17.25 -10.89 10.64
N ASP A 117 -16.99 -10.37 11.84
CA ASP A 117 -15.77 -10.68 12.60
C ASP A 117 -15.64 -12.17 12.92
N LYS A 118 -16.75 -12.91 13.02
CA LYS A 118 -16.73 -14.35 13.28
C LYS A 118 -16.13 -15.16 12.13
N LEU A 119 -16.16 -14.61 10.92
CA LEU A 119 -15.58 -15.24 9.74
C LEU A 119 -14.10 -14.89 9.58
N ARG A 120 -13.57 -13.89 10.29
CA ARG A 120 -12.16 -13.51 10.15
C ARG A 120 -11.25 -14.62 10.65
N GLY A 121 -10.38 -15.10 9.76
CA GLY A 121 -9.47 -16.20 10.06
C GLY A 121 -10.15 -17.57 10.07
N TYR A 122 -11.42 -17.67 9.64
CA TYR A 122 -12.09 -18.96 9.50
C TYR A 122 -11.41 -19.78 8.41
N TYR A 123 -10.83 -20.92 8.80
CA TYR A 123 -10.17 -21.85 7.89
C TYR A 123 -11.20 -22.60 7.03
N MET A 124 -11.07 -22.48 5.72
CA MET A 124 -11.99 -23.08 4.75
C MET A 124 -11.52 -24.44 4.24
N GLY A 125 -10.22 -24.73 4.37
CA GLY A 125 -9.64 -25.99 3.91
C GLY A 125 -8.37 -25.77 3.09
N CYS A 126 -7.81 -26.91 2.68
CA CYS A 126 -6.62 -27.00 1.86
C CYS A 126 -7.02 -27.22 0.39
N PHE A 127 -6.42 -26.45 -0.51
CA PHE A 127 -6.74 -26.50 -1.93
C PHE A 127 -5.47 -26.48 -2.77
N LYS A 128 -5.53 -27.11 -3.94
CA LYS A 128 -4.43 -27.10 -4.90
C LYS A 128 -4.25 -25.69 -5.48
N ASP A 129 -3.01 -25.22 -5.49
CA ASP A 129 -2.58 -24.03 -6.21
C ASP A 129 -1.49 -24.39 -7.24
N SER A 130 -1.25 -23.51 -8.22
CA SER A 130 -0.11 -23.61 -9.13
C SER A 130 0.12 -22.30 -9.87
N LEU A 131 1.37 -22.06 -10.29
CA LEU A 131 1.74 -20.88 -11.10
C LEU A 131 0.91 -20.70 -12.38
N ASN A 132 0.51 -21.80 -13.04
CA ASN A 132 -0.25 -21.77 -14.29
C ASN A 132 -1.77 -21.68 -14.08
N SER A 133 -2.24 -21.87 -12.86
CA SER A 133 -3.65 -21.87 -12.50
C SER A 133 -3.78 -21.48 -11.04
N ARG A 134 -3.57 -20.18 -10.77
CA ARG A 134 -3.66 -19.63 -9.42
C ARG A 134 -5.10 -19.69 -8.93
N LEU A 135 -5.26 -20.17 -7.71
CA LEU A 135 -6.53 -20.33 -7.00
C LEU A 135 -7.11 -18.97 -6.62
N LEU A 136 -6.27 -18.07 -6.08
CA LEU A 136 -6.62 -16.67 -5.81
C LEU A 136 -5.82 -15.76 -6.75
N ASN A 137 -6.53 -14.93 -7.52
CA ASN A 137 -5.97 -14.08 -8.58
C ASN A 137 -5.96 -12.58 -8.22
N GLY A 138 -6.09 -12.24 -6.94
CA GLY A 138 -6.01 -10.86 -6.45
C GLY A 138 -4.58 -10.45 -6.17
N HIS A 139 -4.34 -9.89 -4.98
CA HIS A 139 -3.02 -9.43 -4.59
C HIS A 139 -2.14 -10.56 -4.03
N TYR A 140 -0.82 -10.42 -4.18
CA TYR A 140 0.19 -11.37 -3.70
C TYR A 140 1.25 -10.65 -2.86
N TYR A 141 1.57 -11.22 -1.71
CA TYR A 141 2.61 -10.76 -0.79
C TYR A 141 3.59 -11.87 -0.45
N ILE A 142 4.82 -11.47 -0.11
CA ILE A 142 5.84 -12.35 0.47
C ILE A 142 6.24 -11.76 1.82
N PHE A 143 6.16 -12.55 2.88
CA PHE A 143 6.43 -12.13 4.25
C PHE A 143 7.48 -13.01 4.93
N ARG A 144 8.59 -12.40 5.34
CA ARG A 144 9.64 -13.10 6.11
C ARG A 144 9.14 -13.78 7.38
N ASN A 145 8.14 -13.17 8.04
CA ASN A 145 7.50 -13.73 9.21
C ASN A 145 5.99 -13.75 8.93
N ASN A 146 5.56 -14.79 8.24
CA ASN A 146 4.17 -14.97 7.84
C ASN A 146 3.37 -15.58 9.00
N SER A 147 2.05 -15.53 8.87
CA SER A 147 1.12 -16.35 9.64
C SER A 147 -0.24 -16.31 8.94
N PRO A 148 -1.12 -17.30 9.14
CA PRO A 148 -2.46 -17.26 8.59
C PRO A 148 -3.21 -15.97 8.96
N LEU A 149 -3.14 -15.58 10.24
CA LEU A 149 -3.82 -14.37 10.72
C LEU A 149 -3.20 -13.09 10.13
N TYR A 150 -1.87 -13.02 9.97
CA TYR A 150 -1.23 -11.87 9.37
C TYR A 150 -1.62 -11.73 7.89
N CYS A 151 -1.59 -12.83 7.14
CA CYS A 151 -2.04 -12.85 5.75
C CYS A 151 -3.51 -12.43 5.63
N VAL A 152 -4.39 -13.00 6.45
CA VAL A 152 -5.81 -12.61 6.56
C VAL A 152 -5.98 -11.11 6.78
N ASN A 153 -5.19 -10.51 7.69
CA ASN A 153 -5.29 -9.08 7.98
C ASN A 153 -4.82 -8.22 6.81
N MET A 154 -3.80 -8.66 6.07
CA MET A 154 -3.31 -7.94 4.90
C MET A 154 -4.31 -8.01 3.75
N CYS A 155 -4.90 -9.18 3.49
CA CYS A 155 -5.97 -9.32 2.49
C CYS A 155 -7.24 -8.56 2.87
N LEU A 156 -7.62 -8.54 4.16
CA LEU A 156 -8.72 -7.72 4.68
C LEU A 156 -8.48 -6.23 4.41
N ARG A 157 -7.28 -5.72 4.70
CA ARG A 157 -6.90 -4.32 4.42
C ARG A 157 -6.91 -3.99 2.93
N ALA A 158 -6.61 -4.98 2.09
CA ALA A 158 -6.69 -4.88 0.65
C ALA A 158 -8.12 -5.09 0.10
N GLY A 159 -9.11 -5.36 0.97
CA GLY A 159 -10.53 -5.45 0.62
C GLY A 159 -10.98 -6.81 0.07
N TYR A 160 -10.14 -7.85 0.13
CA TYR A 160 -10.46 -9.16 -0.45
C TYR A 160 -11.25 -10.06 0.50
N HIS A 161 -12.10 -10.94 -0.05
CA HIS A 161 -12.92 -11.89 0.73
C HIS A 161 -12.13 -13.08 1.29
N PHE A 162 -11.06 -13.49 0.59
CA PHE A 162 -10.27 -14.67 0.92
C PHE A 162 -8.78 -14.31 1.02
N ALA A 163 -8.11 -15.04 1.91
CA ALA A 163 -6.67 -15.06 2.05
C ALA A 163 -6.18 -16.51 1.95
N ALA A 164 -4.99 -16.71 1.44
CA ALA A 164 -4.33 -18.01 1.43
C ALA A 164 -2.87 -17.87 1.85
N VAL A 165 -2.39 -18.81 2.65
CA VAL A 165 -0.96 -18.97 2.91
C VAL A 165 -0.45 -20.20 2.16
N GLU A 166 0.72 -20.05 1.56
CA GLU A 166 1.41 -21.10 0.80
C GLU A 166 2.92 -20.98 1.01
N TYR A 167 3.63 -22.10 0.85
CA TYR A 167 5.08 -22.16 0.80
C TYR A 167 5.82 -21.27 1.81
N HIS A 168 5.43 -21.37 3.10
CA HIS A 168 6.02 -20.62 4.22
C HIS A 168 5.71 -19.11 4.21
N ASP A 169 6.26 -18.36 3.25
CA ASP A 169 6.24 -16.91 3.24
C ASP A 169 5.21 -16.28 2.29
N GLU A 170 4.51 -17.08 1.49
CA GLU A 170 3.57 -16.57 0.50
C GLU A 170 2.19 -16.29 1.10
N CYS A 171 1.61 -15.17 0.68
CA CYS A 171 0.26 -14.77 1.03
C CYS A 171 -0.49 -14.29 -0.21
N PHE A 172 -1.60 -14.96 -0.53
CA PHE A 172 -2.44 -14.66 -1.68
C PHE A 172 -3.79 -14.12 -1.22
N CYS A 173 -4.31 -13.13 -1.92
CA CYS A 173 -5.63 -12.55 -1.68
C CYS A 173 -6.51 -12.72 -2.91
N GLY A 174 -7.82 -12.82 -2.71
CA GLY A 174 -8.76 -12.85 -3.82
C GLY A 174 -10.21 -12.81 -3.37
N ASP A 175 -11.10 -12.44 -4.29
CA ASP A 175 -12.55 -12.37 -4.02
C ASP A 175 -13.28 -13.66 -4.35
N THR A 176 -12.64 -14.55 -5.12
CA THR A 176 -13.19 -15.85 -5.55
C THR A 176 -12.09 -16.90 -5.62
N LEU A 177 -12.45 -18.17 -5.41
CA LEU A 177 -11.57 -19.31 -5.66
C LEU A 177 -11.77 -19.81 -7.09
N THR A 178 -10.71 -19.82 -7.89
CA THR A 178 -10.75 -20.26 -9.29
C THR A 178 -10.49 -21.75 -9.38
N ASN A 179 -11.44 -22.52 -9.93
CA ASN A 179 -11.35 -23.98 -10.11
C ASN A 179 -10.85 -24.73 -8.86
N PRO A 180 -11.51 -24.57 -7.69
CA PRO A 180 -11.01 -25.12 -6.43
C PRO A 180 -10.96 -26.65 -6.46
N VAL A 181 -9.76 -27.21 -6.27
CA VAL A 181 -9.55 -28.65 -6.07
C VAL A 181 -9.12 -28.87 -4.63
N SER A 182 -9.98 -29.51 -3.83
CA SER A 182 -9.68 -29.77 -2.42
C SER A 182 -8.57 -30.80 -2.27
N LEU A 183 -7.69 -30.57 -1.30
CA LEU A 183 -6.61 -31.47 -0.88
C LEU A 183 -6.82 -31.88 0.59
N PRO A 184 -6.22 -32.99 1.03
CA PRO A 184 -6.12 -33.31 2.45
C PRO A 184 -5.42 -32.19 3.23
N ASN A 185 -5.86 -31.90 4.47
CA ASN A 185 -5.27 -30.82 5.29
C ASN A 185 -3.75 -30.97 5.47
N ILE A 186 -3.27 -32.22 5.58
CA ILE A 186 -1.84 -32.52 5.70
C ILE A 186 -1.00 -31.95 4.53
N SER A 187 -1.59 -31.70 3.36
CA SER A 187 -0.92 -31.04 2.23
C SER A 187 -0.60 -29.57 2.51
N CYS A 188 -1.39 -28.91 3.35
CA CYS A 188 -1.20 -27.52 3.78
C CYS A 188 -0.47 -27.40 5.13
N GLU A 189 -0.14 -28.52 5.77
CA GLU A 189 0.61 -28.61 7.03
C GLU A 189 2.07 -29.03 6.76
N GLN A 190 2.60 -28.72 5.57
CA GLN A 190 3.95 -29.12 5.16
C GLN A 190 5.02 -28.09 5.52
N TYR A 191 4.66 -26.80 5.47
CA TYR A 191 5.59 -25.71 5.75
C TYR A 191 5.13 -24.95 6.97
N HIS A 192 6.04 -24.75 7.91
CA HIS A 192 5.83 -23.82 9.02
C HIS A 192 5.84 -22.38 8.50
N CYS A 193 5.21 -21.47 9.23
CA CYS A 193 5.20 -20.04 8.88
C CYS A 193 6.48 -19.31 9.27
N ASN A 194 7.17 -19.83 10.28
CA ASN A 194 8.48 -19.39 10.71
C ASN A 194 9.22 -20.58 11.35
N ASP A 195 10.54 -20.46 11.46
CA ASP A 195 11.39 -21.51 12.02
C ASP A 195 11.27 -21.67 13.55
N ASN A 196 10.57 -20.76 14.23
CA ASN A 196 10.52 -20.68 15.69
C ASN A 196 9.20 -21.17 16.31
N ASP A 197 8.16 -21.39 15.48
CA ASP A 197 6.83 -21.82 15.87
C ASP A 197 6.39 -23.02 15.03
N ASN A 198 6.76 -24.20 15.52
CA ASN A 198 6.49 -25.48 14.87
C ASN A 198 5.00 -25.87 14.87
N ASN A 199 4.13 -25.08 15.50
CA ASN A 199 2.68 -25.38 15.53
C ASN A 199 1.89 -24.54 14.52
N LEU A 200 2.55 -23.64 13.79
CA LEU A 200 1.92 -22.74 12.85
C LEU A 200 2.31 -23.08 11.41
N PHE A 201 1.33 -23.49 10.61
CA PHE A 201 1.54 -23.89 9.22
C PHE A 201 1.11 -22.80 8.22
N CYS A 202 1.93 -22.61 7.19
CA CYS A 202 1.73 -21.68 6.10
C CYS A 202 1.68 -22.40 4.75
N GLY A 203 0.92 -23.49 4.67
CA GLY A 203 0.59 -24.18 3.43
C GLY A 203 1.62 -25.24 3.00
N GLY A 204 1.56 -25.58 1.71
CA GLY A 204 2.36 -26.57 1.00
C GLY A 204 3.10 -25.99 -0.20
N TYR A 205 3.77 -26.83 -0.99
CA TYR A 205 4.49 -26.43 -2.21
C TYR A 205 3.58 -26.08 -3.41
N ASN A 206 2.34 -26.59 -3.40
CA ASN A 206 1.28 -26.33 -4.38
C ASN A 206 -0.08 -26.51 -3.69
N ALA A 207 -0.14 -26.12 -2.42
CA ALA A 207 -1.26 -26.38 -1.54
C ALA A 207 -1.50 -25.15 -0.66
N ALA A 208 -2.54 -24.41 -1.01
CA ALA A 208 -2.91 -23.18 -0.37
C ALA A 208 -3.93 -23.44 0.75
N ALA A 209 -3.59 -23.00 1.96
CA ALA A 209 -4.51 -23.03 3.10
C ALA A 209 -5.41 -21.79 3.02
N ILE A 210 -6.71 -21.96 2.78
CA ILE A 210 -7.64 -20.85 2.54
C ILE A 210 -8.33 -20.41 3.82
N TYR A 211 -8.42 -19.10 4.02
CA TYR A 211 -9.07 -18.45 5.14
C TYR A 211 -10.01 -17.35 4.66
N ARG A 212 -11.11 -17.15 5.39
CA ARG A 212 -11.99 -15.99 5.23
C ARG A 212 -11.37 -14.75 5.88
N THR A 213 -11.52 -13.59 5.23
CA THR A 213 -11.09 -12.31 5.80
C THR A 213 -12.11 -11.67 6.73
N GLY A 214 -13.37 -12.09 6.63
CA GLY A 214 -14.51 -11.49 7.32
C GLY A 214 -15.35 -10.58 6.43
N VAL A 215 -14.87 -10.23 5.24
CA VAL A 215 -15.64 -9.46 4.25
C VAL A 215 -16.70 -10.37 3.62
N ILE A 216 -17.94 -9.88 3.53
CA ILE A 216 -19.14 -10.58 3.03
C ILE A 216 -19.99 -9.70 2.09
#